data_AF-A0A370GYD8-F1
#
_entry.id   AF-A0A370GYD8-F1
#
_cell.length_a   1.000
_cell.length_b   1.000
_cell.length_c   1.000
_cell.angle_alpha   90.00
_cell.angle_beta   90.00
_cell.angle_gamma   90.00
#
_symmetry.space_group_name_H-M   'P 1'
#
loop_
_entity.id
_entity.type
_entity.pdbx_description
1 polymer ?
#
loop_
_entity_poly.entity_id
_entity_poly.type
_entity_poly.pdbx_seq_one_letter_code
_entity_poly.pdbx_strand_id
1 'polypeptide(L)' 'MWGRRHEIARLHSDFYRDQYRKTLRWLMMTVFIMFALIAAIIYFILVIPSQQHYANTIEGKILPMPPQTQTGQSAWR' A
#
# COMPACT_ATOMS: atom_id res chain seq x y z
N MET A 1 26.59 -48.68 -19.60
CA MET A 1 26.11 -47.31 -19.87
C MET A 1 25.08 -46.83 -18.82
N TRP A 2 25.39 -46.90 -17.53
CA TRP A 2 24.42 -46.56 -16.45
C TRP A 2 24.61 -45.17 -15.81
N GLY A 3 25.79 -44.55 -15.96
CA GLY A 3 26.11 -43.26 -15.30
C GLY A 3 25.31 -42.05 -15.78
N ARG A 4 24.93 -42.00 -17.07
CA ARG A 4 24.21 -40.84 -17.66
C ARG A 4 22.84 -40.58 -17.05
N ARG A 5 22.17 -41.58 -16.46
CA ARG A 5 20.84 -41.42 -15.87
C ARG A 5 20.85 -40.72 -14.51
N HIS A 6 21.95 -40.85 -13.77
CA HIS A 6 22.08 -40.22 -12.45
C HIS A 6 22.37 -38.72 -12.55
N GLU A 7 23.13 -38.29 -13.57
CA GLU A 7 23.42 -36.88 -13.81
C GLU A 7 22.15 -36.09 -14.18
N ILE A 8 21.28 -36.68 -15.02
CA ILE A 8 20.02 -36.06 -15.45
C ILE A 8 19.06 -35.90 -14.25
N ALA A 9 18.98 -36.90 -13.37
CA ALA A 9 18.16 -36.83 -12.16
C ALA A 9 18.65 -35.74 -11.17
N ARG A 10 19.97 -35.56 -11.07
CA ARG A 10 20.59 -34.54 -10.21
C ARG A 10 20.34 -33.13 -10.72
N LEU A 11 20.51 -32.92 -12.04
CA LEU A 11 20.20 -31.65 -12.72
C LEU A 11 18.75 -31.22 -12.51
N HIS A 12 17.80 -32.15 -12.57
CA HIS A 12 16.38 -31.86 -12.37
C HIS A 12 16.05 -31.46 -10.92
N SER A 13 16.71 -32.09 -9.94
CA SER A 13 16.54 -31.77 -8.52
C SER A 13 17.04 -30.36 -8.19
N ASP A 14 18.24 -30.00 -8.66
CA ASP A 14 18.80 -28.67 -8.39
C ASP A 14 18.02 -27.56 -9.09
N PHE A 15 17.59 -27.80 -10.33
CA PHE A 15 16.73 -26.86 -11.06
C PHE A 15 15.41 -26.59 -10.32
N TYR A 16 14.76 -27.64 -9.80
CA TYR A 16 13.52 -27.48 -9.04
C TYR A 16 13.74 -26.69 -7.73
N ARG A 17 14.86 -26.91 -7.04
CA ARG A 17 15.20 -26.19 -5.80
C ARG A 17 15.41 -24.70 -6.03
N ASP A 18 16.08 -24.32 -7.12
CA ASP A 18 16.28 -22.91 -7.45
C ASP A 18 15.00 -22.22 -7.89
N GLN A 19 14.19 -22.89 -8.71
CA GLN A 19 12.92 -22.35 -9.14
C GLN A 19 11.94 -22.20 -7.97
N TYR A 20 11.95 -23.14 -7.01
CA TYR A 20 11.18 -23.04 -5.78
C TYR A 20 11.59 -21.85 -4.91
N ARG A 21 12.89 -21.58 -4.74
CA ARG A 21 13.35 -20.40 -3.98
C ARG A 21 12.98 -19.11 -4.68
N LYS A 22 13.02 -19.10 -6.02
CA LYS A 22 12.61 -17.94 -6.82
C LYS A 22 11.12 -17.67 -6.65
N THR A 23 10.27 -18.68 -6.80
CA THR A 23 8.81 -18.53 -6.61
C THR A 23 8.47 -18.15 -5.18
N LEU A 24 9.14 -18.72 -4.18
CA LEU A 24 8.97 -18.35 -2.77
C LEU A 24 9.31 -16.88 -2.52
N ARG A 25 10.40 -16.36 -3.11
CA ARG A 25 10.77 -14.94 -2.99
C ARG A 25 9.74 -14.03 -3.66
N TRP A 26 9.22 -14.41 -4.82
CA TRP A 26 8.14 -13.69 -5.50
C TRP A 26 6.87 -13.68 -4.64
N LEU A 27 6.51 -14.80 -4.03
CA LEU A 27 5.36 -14.90 -3.13
C LEU A 27 5.53 -14.02 -1.88
N MET A 28 6.72 -14.02 -1.28
CA MET A 28 6.99 -13.14 -0.15
C MET A 28 6.92 -11.65 -0.53
N MET A 29 7.41 -11.29 -1.72
CA MET A 29 7.31 -9.92 -2.23
C MET A 29 5.86 -9.49 -2.46
N THR A 30 5.01 -10.34 -3.03
CA THR A 30 3.59 -9.98 -3.24
C THR A 30 2.85 -9.83 -1.92
N VAL A 31 3.12 -10.71 -0.95
CA VAL A 31 2.58 -10.57 0.41
C VAL A 31 3.04 -9.26 1.06
N PHE A 32 4.31 -8.90 0.93
CA PHE A 32 4.84 -7.64 1.45
C PHE A 32 4.19 -6.41 0.81
N ILE A 33 4.02 -6.42 -0.51
CA ILE A 33 3.33 -5.34 -1.26
C ILE A 33 1.88 -5.19 -0.76
N MET A 34 1.19 -6.30 -0.49
CA MET A 34 -0.18 -6.26 0.04
C MET A 34 -0.23 -5.53 1.40
N PHE A 35 0.68 -5.85 2.32
CA PHE A 35 0.77 -5.16 3.61
C PHE A 35 1.13 -3.68 3.46
N ALA A 36 2.07 -3.35 2.57
CA ALA A 36 2.46 -1.98 2.31
C ALA A 36 1.27 -1.15 1.77
N LEU A 37 0.46 -1.73 0.89
CA LEU A 37 -0.73 -1.07 0.34
C LEU A 37 -1.78 -0.81 1.42
N ILE A 38 -2.03 -1.79 2.29
CA ILE A 38 -2.95 -1.65 3.43
C ILE A 38 -2.46 -0.53 4.35
N ALA A 39 -1.18 -0.50 4.69
CA ALA A 39 -0.60 0.54 5.54
C ALA A 39 -0.71 1.94 4.89
N ALA A 40 -0.50 2.05 3.58
CA ALA A 40 -0.65 3.30 2.85
C ALA A 40 -2.09 3.82 2.90
N ILE A 41 -3.08 2.95 2.71
CA ILE A 41 -4.50 3.32 2.82
C ILE A 41 -4.82 3.82 4.23
N ILE A 42 -4.37 3.09 5.26
CA ILE A 42 -4.55 3.50 6.66
C ILE A 42 -3.92 4.88 6.89
N TYR A 43 -2.71 5.11 6.39
CA TYR A 43 -2.04 6.40 6.49
C TYR A 43 -2.84 7.53 5.82
N PHE A 44 -3.37 7.32 4.62
CA PHE A 44 -4.21 8.33 3.95
C PHE A 44 -5.49 8.65 4.71
N ILE A 45 -6.10 7.66 5.36
CA ILE A 45 -7.31 7.87 6.17
C ILE A 45 -6.98 8.68 7.44
N LEU A 46 -5.87 8.36 8.11
CA LEU A 46 -5.49 9.03 9.36
C LEU A 46 -4.89 10.41 9.12
N VAL A 47 -4.19 10.60 8.01
CA VAL A 47 -3.55 11.86 7.63
C VAL A 47 -4.39 12.55 6.58
N ILE A 48 -5.61 12.93 6.95
CA ILE A 48 -6.37 13.94 6.20
C ILE A 48 -5.74 15.29 6.55
N PRO A 49 -5.02 15.96 5.64
CA PRO A 49 -4.57 17.32 5.91
C PRO A 49 -5.82 18.16 6.12
N SER A 50 -5.96 18.76 7.31
CA SER A 50 -7.03 19.72 7.55
C SER A 50 -6.88 20.82 6.50
N GLN A 51 -7.88 20.95 5.64
CA GLN A 51 -7.91 21.99 4.61
C GLN A 51 -8.04 23.33 5.35
N GLN A 52 -6.88 23.91 5.70
CA GLN A 52 -6.81 25.17 6.43
C GLN A 52 -7.19 26.37 5.55
N HIS A 53 -7.39 26.15 4.25
CA HIS A 53 -7.59 27.20 3.27
C HIS A 53 -8.65 26.75 2.26
N TYR A 54 -9.62 27.60 1.95
CA TYR A 54 -10.53 27.38 0.84
C TYR A 54 -10.36 28.50 -0.19
N ALA A 55 -10.50 28.15 -1.47
CA ALA A 55 -10.50 29.12 -2.55
C ALA A 55 -11.90 29.71 -2.69
N ASN A 56 -12.06 31.01 -2.42
CA ASN A 56 -13.32 31.68 -2.67
C ASN A 56 -13.39 32.10 -4.16
N THR A 57 -14.38 31.60 -4.89
CA THR A 57 -14.60 31.90 -6.32
C THR A 57 -15.11 33.31 -6.57
N ILE A 58 -15.60 34.00 -5.55
CA ILE A 58 -16.19 35.33 -5.64
C ILE A 58 -15.11 36.42 -5.61
N GLU A 59 -14.06 36.24 -4.79
CA GLU A 59 -13.04 37.26 -4.54
C GLU A 59 -11.62 36.86 -4.99
N GLY A 60 -11.44 35.62 -5.48
CA GLY A 60 -10.13 35.11 -5.92
C GLY A 60 -9.08 35.04 -4.80
N LYS A 61 -9.51 35.12 -3.53
CA LYS A 61 -8.64 35.10 -2.36
C LYS A 61 -8.67 33.75 -1.66
N ILE A 62 -7.51 33.32 -1.20
CA ILE A 62 -7.33 32.14 -0.36
C ILE A 62 -7.66 32.57 1.07
N LEU A 63 -8.78 32.08 1.60
CA LEU A 63 -9.25 32.43 2.95
C LEU A 63 -8.95 31.29 3.92
N PRO A 64 -8.46 31.57 5.14
CA PRO A 64 -8.28 30.55 6.16
C PRO A 64 -9.65 29.99 6.59
N MET A 65 -9.76 28.67 6.62
CA MET A 65 -10.95 27.94 7.04
C MET A 65 -11.16 28.19 8.55
N PRO A 66 -12.32 28.72 8.99
CA PRO A 66 -12.59 28.87 10.41
C PRO A 66 -12.60 27.49 11.09
N PRO A 67 -12.10 27.37 12.33
CA PRO A 67 -12.08 26.10 13.04
C PRO A 67 -13.51 25.55 13.15
N GLN A 68 -13.69 24.28 12.81
CA GLN A 68 -14.96 23.55 12.88
C GLN A 68 -15.39 23.37 14.34
N THR A 69 -15.79 24.46 14.98
CA THR A 69 -16.37 24.47 16.32
C THR A 69 -17.86 24.19 16.15
N GLN A 70 -18.22 22.90 16.09
CA GLN A 70 -19.56 22.34 16.34
C GLN A 70 -20.76 23.33 16.29
N THR A 71 -21.04 23.97 15.16
CA THR A 71 -22.30 24.72 14.96
C THR A 71 -23.39 23.77 14.51
N GLY A 72 -23.69 22.78 15.35
CA GLY A 72 -24.86 21.90 15.25
C GLY A 72 -25.78 22.02 16.47
N GLN A 73 -25.55 22.99 17.37
CA GLN A 73 -26.13 22.96 18.71
C GLN A 73 -26.51 24.34 19.27
N SER A 74 -27.17 25.22 18.51
CA SER A 74 -27.79 26.43 19.13
C SER A 74 -28.85 27.17 18.29
N ALA A 75 -29.48 26.55 17.28
CA ALA A 75 -30.54 27.22 16.49
C ALA A 75 -31.97 26.97 17.02
N TRP A 76 -32.10 26.32 18.19
CA TRP A 76 -33.39 26.09 18.87
C TRP A 76 -33.23 26.31 20.37
N ARG A 77 -32.99 27.55 20.79
CA ARG A 77 -33.24 28.06 22.15
C ARG A 77 -33.51 29.55 22.11
#